data_AF-A0A853GXC6-F1
#
_entry.id   AF-A0A853GXC6-F1
#
_cell.length_a   1.000
_cell.length_b   1.000
_cell.length_c   1.000
_cell.angle_alpha   90.00
_cell.angle_beta   90.00
_cell.angle_gamma   90.00
#
_symmetry.space_group_name_H-M   'P 1'
#
loop_
_entity.id
_entity.type
_entity.pdbx_description
1 polymer ?
#
loop_
_entity_poly.entity_id
_entity_poly.type
_entity_poly.pdbx_seq_one_letter_code
_entity_poly.pdbx_strand_id
1 'polypeptide(L)'
;MQLRNKEDFWSGIMFLAIGVGFALGATSYSMGTSARMGPGYFPFWLGVLLALLGAIVALGAMSPKATETEIGKFDWKIAAIVVGSVALSGVLLSHLGIYLTVFLLVVGSSFASHEFSWKVSIITGLFLVLFVWLAFIKGLGLIFPLWPSFLGN
;
A
#
# COMPACT_ATOMS: atom_id res chain seq x y z
N MET A 1 -31.12 -9.13 6.14
CA MET A 1 -29.90 -9.01 5.32
C MET A 1 -29.14 -10.32 5.47
N GLN A 2 -29.01 -11.11 4.40
CA GLN A 2 -28.25 -12.37 4.44
C GLN A 2 -26.82 -12.10 3.98
N LEU A 3 -25.85 -12.65 4.70
CA LEU A 3 -24.44 -12.48 4.40
C LEU A 3 -24.04 -13.51 3.34
N ARG A 4 -23.87 -13.06 2.10
CA ARG A 4 -23.65 -13.93 0.94
C ARG A 4 -22.17 -14.05 0.60
N ASN A 5 -21.47 -12.92 0.47
CA ASN A 5 -20.03 -12.92 0.21
C ASN A 5 -19.26 -12.81 1.53
N LYS A 6 -18.81 -13.93 2.11
CA LYS A 6 -18.10 -13.91 3.40
C LYS A 6 -16.71 -13.29 3.27
N GLU A 7 -16.03 -13.51 2.15
CA GLU A 7 -14.66 -13.01 1.90
C GLU A 7 -14.62 -11.47 1.82
N ASP A 8 -15.50 -10.88 1.02
CA ASP A 8 -15.61 -9.42 0.89
C ASP A 8 -16.06 -8.77 2.21
N PHE A 9 -16.96 -9.43 2.94
CA PHE A 9 -17.40 -8.91 4.23
C PHE A 9 -16.26 -8.80 5.24
N TRP A 10 -15.49 -9.87 5.42
CA TRP A 10 -14.39 -9.88 6.39
C TRP A 10 -13.21 -9.02 5.96
N SER A 11 -12.87 -8.98 4.67
CA SER A 11 -11.84 -8.06 4.16
C SER A 11 -12.28 -6.60 4.28
N GLY A 12 -13.55 -6.30 4.04
CA GLY A 12 -14.15 -4.98 4.25
C GLY A 12 -14.09 -4.54 5.72
N ILE A 13 -14.44 -5.44 6.66
CA ILE A 13 -14.29 -5.19 8.10
C ILE A 13 -12.83 -4.93 8.47
N MET A 14 -11.89 -5.72 7.94
CA MET A 14 -10.47 -5.54 8.18
C MET A 14 -10.00 -4.14 7.73
N PHE A 15 -10.36 -3.72 6.51
CA PHE A 15 -10.03 -2.38 6.01
C PHE A 15 -10.70 -1.28 6.83
N LEU A 16 -11.94 -1.49 7.27
CA LEU A 16 -12.64 -0.55 8.16
C LEU A 16 -11.91 -0.40 9.49
N ALA A 17 -11.58 -1.50 10.16
CA ALA A 17 -10.90 -1.48 11.44
C ALA A 17 -9.50 -0.85 11.36
N ILE A 18 -8.71 -1.23 10.35
CA ILE A 18 -7.37 -0.67 10.14
C ILE A 18 -7.46 0.81 9.77
N GLY A 19 -8.37 1.19 8.87
CA GLY A 19 -8.56 2.57 8.44
C GLY A 19 -8.97 3.49 9.60
N VAL A 20 -9.93 3.07 10.42
CA VAL A 20 -10.32 3.78 11.65
C VAL A 20 -9.15 3.86 12.63
N GLY A 21 -8.40 2.77 12.81
CA GLY A 21 -7.20 2.75 13.65
C GLY A 21 -6.15 3.79 13.22
N PHE A 22 -5.85 3.88 11.92
CA PHE A 22 -4.94 4.89 11.39
C PHE A 22 -5.50 6.31 11.51
N ALA A 23 -6.79 6.51 11.25
CA ALA A 23 -7.42 7.82 11.39
C ALA A 23 -7.35 8.32 12.83
N LEU A 24 -7.71 7.48 13.81
CA LEU A 24 -7.63 7.82 15.24
C LEU A 24 -6.18 7.94 15.74
N GLY A 25 -5.27 7.11 15.24
CA GLY A 25 -3.85 7.25 15.57
C GLY A 25 -3.26 8.57 15.05
N ALA A 26 -3.65 8.96 13.85
CA ALA A 26 -3.19 10.18 13.19
C ALA A 26 -3.65 11.46 13.89
N THR A 27 -4.77 11.45 14.63
CA THR A 27 -5.22 12.63 15.41
C THR A 27 -4.28 13.00 16.55
N SER A 28 -3.39 12.08 16.95
CA SER A 28 -2.35 12.36 17.95
C SER A 28 -1.15 13.12 17.37
N TYR A 29 -1.09 13.26 16.05
CA TYR A 29 -0.02 13.96 15.34
C TYR A 29 -0.50 15.32 14.81
N SER A 30 0.44 16.25 14.61
CA SER A 30 0.11 17.54 13.98
C SER A 30 -0.40 17.32 12.55
N MET A 31 -1.56 17.89 12.24
CA MET A 31 -2.14 17.89 10.89
C MET A 31 -1.45 18.91 9.98
N GLY A 32 -0.90 20.00 10.53
CA GLY A 32 -0.38 21.11 9.73
C GLY A 32 -1.48 21.75 8.87
N THR A 33 -1.16 22.11 7.63
CA THR A 33 -2.10 22.67 6.65
C THR A 33 -2.05 21.87 5.35
N SER A 34 -3.02 22.04 4.46
CA SER A 34 -2.99 21.36 3.15
C SER A 34 -1.78 21.74 2.29
N ALA A 35 -1.21 22.94 2.50
CA ALA A 35 0.02 23.39 1.83
C ALA A 35 1.30 22.95 2.56
N ARG A 36 1.22 22.59 3.84
CA ARG A 36 2.32 22.09 4.67
C ARG A 36 1.80 20.95 5.53
N MET A 37 1.64 19.79 4.90
CA MET A 37 1.09 18.59 5.52
C MET A 37 1.96 18.18 6.70
N GLY A 38 1.37 18.12 7.89
CA GLY A 38 2.01 17.52 9.05
C GLY A 38 2.01 15.99 8.96
N PRO A 39 2.75 15.30 9.85
CA PRO A 39 2.87 13.84 9.84
C PRO A 39 1.54 13.10 9.99
N GLY A 40 0.54 13.73 10.62
CA GLY A 40 -0.81 13.16 10.75
C GLY A 40 -1.70 13.32 9.51
N TYR A 41 -1.41 14.28 8.62
CA TYR A 41 -2.33 14.65 7.53
C TYR A 41 -2.58 13.49 6.56
N PHE A 42 -1.50 12.89 6.05
CA PHE A 42 -1.59 11.82 5.06
C PHE A 42 -2.19 10.53 5.65
N PRO A 43 -1.70 10.01 6.81
CA PRO A 43 -2.29 8.83 7.43
C PRO A 43 -3.77 9.01 7.81
N PHE A 44 -4.18 10.20 8.25
CA PHE A 44 -5.57 10.47 8.60
C PHE A 44 -6.51 10.31 7.41
N TRP A 45 -6.27 11.06 6.34
CA TRP A 45 -7.15 11.02 5.16
C TRP A 45 -7.10 9.68 4.45
N LEU A 46 -5.92 9.04 4.38
CA LEU A 46 -5.80 7.70 3.84
C LEU A 46 -6.58 6.69 4.69
N GLY A 47 -6.52 6.80 6.02
CA GLY A 47 -7.28 5.96 6.96
C GLY A 47 -8.79 6.15 6.81
N VAL A 48 -9.26 7.40 6.67
CA VAL A 48 -10.68 7.71 6.42
C VAL A 48 -11.15 7.10 5.10
N LEU A 49 -10.40 7.28 4.01
CA LEU A 49 -10.75 6.70 2.72
C LEU A 49 -10.75 5.17 2.77
N LEU A 50 -9.76 4.56 3.42
CA LEU A 50 -9.69 3.12 3.61
C LEU A 50 -10.89 2.61 4.43
N ALA A 51 -11.28 3.33 5.48
CA ALA A 51 -12.43 2.97 6.30
C ALA A 51 -13.76 3.04 5.53
N LEU A 52 -13.93 4.08 4.71
CA LEU A 52 -15.11 4.24 3.85
C LEU A 52 -15.17 3.14 2.78
N LEU A 53 -14.05 2.85 2.11
CA LEU A 53 -13.99 1.76 1.14
C LEU A 53 -14.28 0.41 1.80
N GLY A 54 -13.72 0.16 3.00
CA GLY A 54 -14.02 -1.03 3.79
C GLY A 54 -15.50 -1.17 4.14
N ALA A 55 -16.14 -0.08 4.56
CA ALA A 55 -17.58 -0.04 4.82
C ALA A 55 -18.40 -0.37 3.56
N ILE A 56 -18.05 0.25 2.42
CA ILE A 56 -18.75 0.04 1.14
C ILE A 56 -18.65 -1.43 0.72
N VAL A 57 -17.46 -2.04 0.81
CA VAL A 57 -17.24 -3.45 0.46
C VAL A 57 -18.02 -4.37 1.41
N ALA A 58 -17.95 -4.12 2.73
CA ALA A 58 -18.67 -4.94 3.71
C ALA A 58 -20.19 -4.87 3.55
N LEU A 59 -20.74 -3.67 3.29
CA LEU A 59 -22.17 -3.50 3.02
C LEU A 59 -22.57 -4.12 1.67
N GLY A 60 -21.72 -4.00 0.65
CA GLY A 60 -21.91 -4.62 -0.66
C GLY A 60 -21.99 -6.15 -0.60
N ALA A 61 -21.21 -6.76 0.28
CA ALA A 61 -21.19 -8.21 0.51
C ALA A 61 -22.51 -8.78 1.07
N MET A 62 -23.33 -7.92 1.70
CA MET A 62 -24.66 -8.26 2.22
C MET A 62 -25.79 -8.06 1.19
N SER A 63 -25.45 -7.60 -0.02
CA SER A 63 -26.41 -7.36 -1.09
C SER A 63 -27.03 -8.67 -1.60
N PRO A 64 -28.34 -8.72 -1.90
CA PRO A 64 -28.98 -9.85 -2.57
C PRO A 64 -28.43 -10.16 -3.97
N LYS A 65 -27.58 -9.30 -4.54
CA LYS A 65 -26.90 -9.54 -5.81
C LYS A 65 -25.48 -10.08 -5.64
N ALA A 66 -24.98 -10.19 -4.41
CA ALA A 66 -23.62 -10.65 -4.15
C ALA A 66 -23.46 -12.15 -4.44
N THR A 67 -22.32 -12.51 -5.03
CA THR A 67 -21.92 -13.91 -5.21
C THR A 67 -21.77 -14.56 -3.85
N GLU A 68 -22.23 -15.80 -3.71
CA GLU A 68 -22.07 -16.56 -2.49
C GLU A 68 -20.66 -17.13 -2.43
N THR A 69 -19.90 -16.79 -1.39
CA THR A 69 -18.52 -17.22 -1.20
C THR A 69 -18.31 -17.69 0.23
N GLU A 70 -17.41 -18.65 0.40
CA GLU A 70 -16.93 -19.09 1.69
C GLU A 70 -15.53 -18.59 1.94
N ILE A 71 -15.16 -18.41 3.21
CA ILE A 71 -13.83 -17.92 3.57
C ILE A 71 -12.82 -19.01 3.27
N GLY A 72 -11.97 -18.78 2.26
CA GLY A 72 -10.81 -19.62 1.97
C GLY A 72 -9.78 -19.63 3.12
N LYS A 73 -8.75 -20.48 2.98
CA LYS A 73 -7.63 -20.49 3.93
C LYS A 73 -6.79 -19.22 3.75
N PHE A 74 -6.32 -18.65 4.85
CA PHE A 74 -5.44 -17.48 4.80
C PHE A 74 -4.02 -17.87 4.35
N ASP A 75 -3.55 -17.27 3.26
CA ASP A 75 -2.22 -17.51 2.69
C ASP A 75 -1.14 -16.68 3.42
N TRP A 76 -0.72 -17.17 4.58
CA TRP A 76 0.36 -16.56 5.38
C TRP A 76 1.66 -16.32 4.59
N LYS A 77 1.95 -17.17 3.61
CA LYS A 77 3.12 -17.02 2.74
C LYS A 77 3.04 -15.73 1.91
N ILE A 78 1.88 -15.45 1.30
CA ILE A 78 1.68 -14.25 0.47
C ILE A 78 1.73 -13.01 1.36
N ALA A 79 1.05 -13.04 2.49
CA ALA A 79 1.09 -11.94 3.47
C ALA A 79 2.52 -11.65 3.94
N ALA A 80 3.30 -12.68 4.28
CA ALA A 80 4.69 -12.53 4.71
C ALA A 80 5.59 -11.97 3.60
N ILE A 81 5.42 -12.39 2.34
CA ILE A 81 6.20 -11.86 1.20
C ILE A 81 5.89 -10.38 0.99
N VAL A 82 4.61 -9.97 0.97
CA VAL A 82 4.23 -8.58 0.73
C VAL A 82 4.67 -7.68 1.88
N VAL A 83 4.34 -8.04 3.13
CA VAL A 83 4.74 -7.26 4.31
C VAL A 83 6.26 -7.22 4.45
N GLY A 84 6.93 -8.35 4.22
CA GLY A 84 8.39 -8.44 4.22
C GLY A 84 9.05 -7.58 3.14
N SER A 85 8.50 -7.54 1.92
CA SER A 85 9.01 -6.68 0.84
C SER A 85 8.87 -5.20 1.19
N VAL A 86 7.73 -4.81 1.76
CA VAL A 86 7.49 -3.43 2.21
C VAL A 86 8.44 -3.05 3.34
N ALA A 87 8.57 -3.88 4.37
CA ALA A 87 9.47 -3.64 5.50
C ALA A 87 10.94 -3.55 5.04
N LEU A 88 11.37 -4.48 4.18
CA LEU A 88 12.71 -4.49 3.60
C LEU A 88 12.98 -3.21 2.79
N SER A 89 12.00 -2.75 2.00
CA SER A 89 12.12 -1.50 1.24
C SER A 89 12.34 -0.29 2.15
N GLY A 90 11.68 -0.24 3.31
CA GLY A 90 11.86 0.84 4.30
C GLY A 90 13.29 0.91 4.84
N VAL A 91 13.91 -0.25 5.10
CA VAL A 91 15.30 -0.34 5.57
C VAL A 91 16.31 -0.02 4.46
N LEU A 92 16.03 -0.48 3.23
CA LEU A 92 16.91 -0.30 2.07
C LEU A 92 16.87 1.13 1.52
N LEU A 93 15.78 1.88 1.74
CA LEU A 93 15.60 3.21 1.15
C LEU A 93 16.76 4.16 1.44
N SER A 94 17.25 4.18 2.68
CA SER A 94 18.38 5.04 3.09
C SER A 94 19.73 4.59 2.51
N HIS A 95 19.87 3.32 2.12
CA HIS A 95 21.13 2.73 1.67
C HIS A 95 21.22 2.63 0.15
N LEU A 96 20.15 2.23 -0.53
CA LEU A 96 20.11 1.98 -1.97
C LEU A 96 19.56 3.16 -2.77
N GLY A 97 18.93 4.12 -2.10
CA GLY A 97 18.22 5.21 -2.76
C GLY A 97 16.90 4.76 -3.40
N ILE A 98 16.16 5.73 -3.92
CA ILE A 98 14.77 5.56 -4.33
C ILE A 98 14.60 4.64 -5.55
N TYR A 99 15.53 4.70 -6.52
CA TYR A 99 15.39 3.95 -7.78
C TYR A 99 15.49 2.44 -7.55
N LEU A 100 16.54 1.99 -6.86
CA LEU A 100 16.73 0.58 -6.57
C LEU A 100 15.69 0.07 -5.57
N THR A 101 15.35 0.87 -4.56
CA THR A 101 14.39 0.45 -3.54
C THR A 101 12.99 0.24 -4.12
N VAL A 102 12.49 1.15 -4.95
CA VAL A 102 11.19 1.00 -5.61
C VAL A 102 11.21 -0.19 -6.57
N PHE A 103 12.28 -0.36 -7.35
CA PHE A 103 12.41 -1.49 -8.25
C PHE A 103 12.37 -2.83 -7.50
N LEU A 104 13.16 -2.96 -6.43
CA LEU A 104 13.20 -4.16 -5.59
C LEU A 104 11.88 -4.42 -4.88
N LEU A 105 11.20 -3.37 -4.39
CA LEU A 105 9.88 -3.49 -3.79
C LEU A 105 8.87 -4.08 -4.76
N VAL A 106 8.83 -3.58 -5.99
CA VAL A 106 7.88 -4.05 -7.02
C VAL A 106 8.20 -5.49 -7.41
N VAL A 107 9.45 -5.80 -7.76
CA VAL A 107 9.84 -7.15 -8.16
C VAL A 107 9.68 -8.15 -7.01
N GLY A 108 10.07 -7.75 -5.79
CA GLY A 108 9.91 -8.53 -4.56
C GLY A 108 8.45 -8.87 -4.26
N SER A 109 7.57 -7.86 -4.35
CA SER A 109 6.13 -8.05 -4.11
C SER A 109 5.48 -8.87 -5.23
N SER A 110 5.95 -8.76 -6.47
CA SER A 110 5.43 -9.55 -7.59
C SER A 110 5.62 -11.06 -7.41
N PHE A 111 6.62 -11.52 -6.65
CA PHE A 111 6.77 -12.95 -6.32
C PHE A 111 5.61 -13.52 -5.50
N ALA A 112 4.81 -12.66 -4.86
CA ALA A 112 3.61 -13.07 -4.14
C ALA A 112 2.43 -13.33 -5.09
N SER A 113 2.52 -12.94 -6.37
CA SER A 113 1.48 -13.15 -7.37
C SER A 113 1.42 -14.61 -7.83
N HIS A 114 0.21 -15.16 -7.93
CA HIS A 114 -0.02 -16.48 -8.51
C HIS A 114 0.26 -16.52 -10.02
N GLU A 115 0.15 -15.37 -10.70
CA GLU A 115 0.46 -15.21 -12.14
C GLU A 115 1.77 -14.43 -12.33
N PHE A 116 2.86 -14.93 -11.74
CA PHE A 116 4.13 -14.24 -11.81
C PHE A 116 4.74 -14.28 -13.22
N SER A 117 4.96 -13.09 -13.80
CA SER A 117 5.73 -12.90 -15.01
C SER A 117 6.90 -11.95 -14.75
N TRP A 118 8.12 -12.46 -14.98
CA TRP A 118 9.34 -11.66 -14.90
C TRP A 118 9.30 -10.44 -15.82
N LYS A 119 8.77 -10.59 -17.03
CA LYS A 119 8.67 -9.48 -18.00
C LYS A 119 7.76 -8.38 -17.48
N VAL A 120 6.56 -8.75 -17.00
CA VAL A 120 5.59 -7.78 -16.48
C VAL A 120 6.15 -7.07 -15.24
N SER A 121 6.73 -7.83 -14.31
CA SER A 121 7.28 -7.29 -13.06
C SER A 121 8.41 -6.28 -13.29
N ILE A 122 9.33 -6.59 -14.21
CA ILE A 122 10.44 -5.68 -14.55
C ILE A 122 9.91 -4.42 -15.23
N ILE A 123 8.98 -4.55 -16.19
CA ILE A 123 8.39 -3.40 -16.89
C ILE A 123 7.64 -2.50 -15.91
N THR A 124 6.79 -3.07 -15.05
CA THR A 124 6.05 -2.34 -14.01
C THR A 124 7.01 -1.67 -13.02
N GLY A 125 8.08 -2.36 -12.62
CA GLY A 125 9.13 -1.80 -11.76
C GLY A 125 9.82 -0.59 -12.38
N LEU A 126 10.28 -0.71 -13.63
CA LEU A 126 10.91 0.40 -14.35
C LEU A 126 9.95 1.58 -14.55
N PHE A 127 8.70 1.30 -14.91
CA PHE A 127 7.67 2.33 -15.05
C PHE A 127 7.41 3.06 -13.73
N LEU A 128 7.27 2.32 -12.62
CA LEU A 128 7.06 2.92 -11.30
C LEU A 128 8.25 3.74 -10.83
N VAL A 129 9.49 3.30 -11.08
CA VAL A 129 10.69 4.09 -10.79
C VAL A 129 10.65 5.41 -11.56
N LEU A 130 10.33 5.38 -12.85
CA LEU A 130 10.22 6.57 -13.69
C LEU A 130 9.08 7.49 -13.22
N PHE A 131 7.94 6.92 -12.84
CA PHE A 131 6.80 7.67 -12.31
C PHE A 131 7.13 8.35 -10.98
N VAL A 132 7.77 7.64 -10.05
CA VAL A 132 8.24 8.18 -8.77
C VAL A 132 9.23 9.32 -9.01
N TRP A 133 10.16 9.15 -9.95
CA TRP A 133 11.09 10.21 -10.32
C TRP A 133 10.37 11.45 -10.87
N LEU A 134 9.44 11.27 -11.80
CA LEU A 134 8.65 12.37 -12.39
C LEU A 134 7.79 13.08 -11.34
N ALA A 135 7.09 12.33 -10.49
CA ALA A 135 6.19 12.90 -9.51
C ALA A 135 6.96 13.63 -8.41
N PHE A 136 7.89 12.95 -7.74
CA PHE A 136 8.46 13.47 -6.51
C PHE A 136 9.67 14.38 -6.72
N ILE A 137 10.53 14.06 -7.69
CA ILE A 137 11.76 14.84 -7.92
C ILE A 137 11.47 15.97 -8.90
N LYS A 138 10.92 15.64 -10.07
CA LYS A 138 10.63 16.67 -11.08
C LYS A 138 9.37 17.49 -10.77
N GLY A 139 8.33 16.84 -10.26
CA GLY A 139 7.03 17.48 -9.98
C GLY A 139 7.02 18.25 -8.67
N LEU A 140 7.39 17.59 -7.57
CA LEU A 140 7.38 18.20 -6.22
C LEU A 140 8.72 18.83 -5.80
N GLY A 141 9.83 18.56 -6.49
CA GLY A 141 11.15 19.09 -6.10
C GLY A 141 11.70 18.51 -4.80
N LEU A 142 11.30 17.30 -4.41
CA LEU A 142 11.76 16.66 -3.18
C LEU A 142 13.21 16.17 -3.32
N ILE A 143 13.99 16.42 -2.27
CA ILE A 143 15.38 15.96 -2.17
C ILE A 143 15.38 14.59 -1.49
N PHE A 144 15.63 13.54 -2.29
CA PHE A 144 15.76 12.17 -1.81
C PHE A 144 17.12 11.58 -2.19
N PRO A 145 17.63 10.58 -1.44
CA PRO A 145 18.76 9.79 -1.89
C PRO A 145 18.35 9.02 -3.15
N LEU A 146 18.91 9.41 -4.29
CA LEU A 146 18.56 8.83 -5.59
C LEU A 146 19.33 7.54 -5.85
N TRP A 147 20.63 7.61 -5.55
CA TRP A 147 21.59 6.55 -5.74
C TRP A 147 21.99 5.94 -4.39
N PRO A 148 22.56 4.73 -4.40
CA PRO A 148 23.05 4.12 -3.19
C PRO A 148 24.11 4.99 -2.51
N SER A 149 24.08 5.02 -1.17
CA SER A 149 24.99 5.83 -0.35
C SER A 149 26.46 5.45 -0.51
N PHE A 150 26.74 4.27 -1.07
CA PHE A 150 28.08 3.78 -1.39
C PHE A 150 28.54 4.11 -2.82
N LEU A 151 27.67 4.69 -3.66
CA LEU A 151 28.00 5.16 -5.02
C LEU A 151 28.03 6.70 -5.12
N GLY A 152 27.47 7.42 -4.14
CA GLY A 152 27.49 8.88 -4.06
C GLY A 152 28.56 9.35 -3.07
N ASN A 153 29.61 9.99 -3.61
CA ASN A 153 30.54 10.84 -2.85
C ASN A 153 29.86 12.18 -2.52
#